data_AF-A0A6C0CSZ4-F1
#
_entry.id   AF-A0A6C0CSZ4-F1
#
_cell.length_a   1.000
_cell.length_b   1.000
_cell.length_c   1.000
_cell.angle_alpha   90.00
_cell.angle_beta   90.00
_cell.angle_gamma   90.00
#
_symmetry.space_group_name_H-M   'P 1'
#
loop_
_entity.id
_entity.type
_entity.pdbx_description
1 polymer ?
#
loop_
_entity_poly.entity_id
_entity_poly.type
_entity_poly.pdbx_seq_one_letter_code
_entity_poly.pdbx_strand_id
1 'polypeptide(L)'
;MDPNILNTASVFLVQVGARFINFNFTEAQKRMIQHPFIQNMILFAMFYISSRNPLTSLILLFIYNICLYYLLNEYSQFNIYNKNWLEQAGFQPYQQKKPIYKNYYNNISRLVI
;
A
#
# COMPACT_ATOMS: atom_id res chain seq x y z
N MET A 1 36.94 -25.81 1.67
CA MET A 1 35.56 -25.69 1.13
C MET A 1 35.42 -24.28 0.60
N ASP A 2 35.03 -24.13 -0.67
CA ASP A 2 34.97 -22.81 -1.28
C ASP A 2 33.98 -21.91 -0.54
N PRO A 3 34.37 -20.67 -0.17
CA PRO A 3 33.50 -19.74 0.57
C PRO A 3 32.19 -19.44 -0.18
N ASN A 4 32.20 -19.59 -1.50
CA ASN A 4 31.02 -19.42 -2.36
C ASN A 4 29.94 -20.50 -2.12
N ILE A 5 30.34 -21.73 -1.81
CA ILE A 5 29.42 -22.84 -1.52
C ILE A 5 28.78 -22.63 -0.14
N LEU A 6 29.58 -22.17 0.84
CA LEU A 6 29.08 -21.86 2.18
C LEU A 6 28.04 -20.73 2.15
N ASN A 7 28.32 -19.66 1.40
CA ASN A 7 27.40 -18.54 1.24
C ASN A 7 26.11 -18.98 0.53
N THR A 8 26.22 -19.78 -0.54
CA THR A 8 25.05 -20.27 -1.28
C THR A 8 24.18 -21.20 -0.42
N ALA A 9 24.80 -22.09 0.36
CA ALA A 9 24.09 -22.95 1.30
C ALA A 9 23.39 -22.15 2.41
N SER A 10 24.03 -21.10 2.94
CA SER A 10 23.42 -20.25 3.97
C SER A 10 22.17 -19.51 3.48
N VAL A 11 22.19 -18.98 2.26
CA VAL A 11 21.03 -18.31 1.65
C VAL A 11 19.90 -19.30 1.42
N PHE A 12 20.20 -20.51 0.92
CA PHE A 12 19.20 -21.55 0.75
C PHE A 12 18.56 -21.98 2.08
N LEU A 13 19.36 -22.17 3.13
CA LEU A 13 18.88 -22.54 4.45
C LEU A 13 18.03 -21.44 5.10
N VAL A 14 18.37 -20.16 4.92
CA VAL A 14 17.55 -19.03 5.40
C VAL A 14 16.20 -18.99 4.70
N GLN A 15 16.16 -19.19 3.38
CA GLN A 15 14.92 -19.15 2.60
C GLN A 15 14.01 -20.35 2.92
N VAL A 16 14.59 -21.53 3.11
CA VAL A 16 13.88 -22.74 3.55
C VAL A 16 13.41 -22.57 5.00
N GLY A 17 14.28 -22.14 5.90
CA GLY A 17 13.95 -21.88 7.31
C GLY A 17 12.84 -20.84 7.46
N ALA A 18 12.86 -19.76 6.68
CA ALA A 18 11.81 -18.74 6.68
C ALA A 18 10.44 -19.27 6.24
N ARG A 19 10.39 -20.30 5.39
CA ARG A 19 9.14 -20.93 4.92
C ARG A 19 8.58 -21.97 5.89
N PHE A 20 9.43 -22.65 6.65
CA PHE A 20 9.04 -23.74 7.56
C PHE A 20 8.99 -23.33 9.04
N ILE A 21 9.62 -22.22 9.42
CA ILE A 21 9.41 -21.58 10.71
C ILE A 21 8.08 -20.83 10.62
N ASN A 22 6.99 -21.58 10.85
CA ASN A 22 5.74 -20.96 11.28
C ASN A 22 5.99 -20.42 12.68
N PHE A 23 6.33 -19.15 12.78
CA PHE A 23 6.30 -18.45 14.05
C PHE A 23 4.86 -18.52 14.58
N ASN A 24 4.62 -19.39 15.56
CA ASN A 24 3.35 -19.48 16.26
C ASN A 24 3.22 -18.25 17.18
N PHE A 25 3.00 -17.08 16.58
CA PHE A 25 2.75 -15.85 17.30
C PHE A 25 1.45 -15.98 18.09
N THR A 26 1.46 -15.52 19.34
CA THR A 26 0.25 -15.41 20.14
C THR A 26 -0.70 -14.39 19.51
N GLU A 27 -2.00 -14.48 19.80
CA GLU A 27 -2.99 -13.52 19.26
C GLU A 27 -2.66 -12.06 19.61
N ALA A 28 -2.08 -11.82 20.79
CA ALA A 28 -1.60 -10.50 21.16
C ALA A 28 -0.44 -10.01 20.26
N GLN A 29 0.51 -10.88 19.94
CA GLN A 29 1.63 -10.56 19.05
C GLN A 29 1.16 -10.30 17.61
N LYS A 30 0.18 -11.06 17.12
CA LYS A 30 -0.43 -10.81 15.80
C LYS A 30 -1.07 -9.43 15.74
N ARG A 31 -1.86 -9.04 16.75
CA ARG A 31 -2.46 -7.71 16.85
C ARG A 31 -1.41 -6.60 16.92
N MET A 32 -0.32 -6.82 17.65
CA MET A 32 0.79 -5.87 17.72
C MET A 32 1.45 -5.68 16.35
N ILE A 33 1.73 -6.77 15.63
CA ILE A 33 2.33 -6.70 14.28
C ILE A 33 1.38 -6.05 13.28
N GLN A 34 0.07 -6.25 13.42
CA GLN A 34 -0.96 -5.62 12.59
C GLN A 34 -1.15 -4.13 12.89
N HIS A 35 -0.56 -3.61 13.96
CA HIS A 35 -0.67 -2.18 14.28
C HIS A 35 0.04 -1.34 13.19
N PRO A 36 -0.59 -0.30 12.64
CA PRO A 36 -0.05 0.46 11.49
C PRO A 36 1.36 1.01 11.72
N PHE A 37 1.64 1.48 12.94
CA PHE A 37 2.97 1.95 13.31
C PHE A 37 4.04 0.84 13.24
N ILE A 38 3.71 -0.36 13.71
CA ILE A 38 4.63 -1.51 13.72
C ILE A 38 4.84 -2.01 12.29
N GLN A 39 3.79 -2.06 11.46
CA GLN A 39 3.92 -2.39 10.04
C GLN A 39 4.85 -1.41 9.32
N ASN A 40 4.70 -0.10 9.55
CA ASN A 40 5.59 0.91 8.99
C ASN A 40 7.03 0.78 9.49
N MET A 41 7.24 0.43 10.76
CA MET A 41 8.57 0.18 11.32
C MET A 41 9.23 -1.05 10.70
N ILE A 42 8.49 -2.14 10.52
CA ILE A 42 8.97 -3.36 9.86
C ILE A 42 9.32 -3.05 8.40
N LEU A 43 8.45 -2.33 7.69
CA LEU A 43 8.68 -1.99 6.29
C LEU A 43 9.89 -1.04 6.11
N PHE A 44 10.05 -0.07 7.01
CA PHE A 44 11.25 0.76 7.06
C PHE A 44 12.52 -0.08 7.24
N ALA A 45 12.49 -1.05 8.17
CA ALA A 45 13.61 -1.95 8.39
C ALA A 45 13.93 -2.79 7.13
N MET A 46 12.92 -3.29 6.43
CA MET A 46 13.09 -4.00 5.15
C MET A 46 13.77 -3.11 4.09
N PHE A 47 13.32 -1.86 3.93
CA PHE A 47 13.97 -0.93 3.02
C PHE A 47 15.39 -0.57 3.46
N TYR A 48 15.66 -0.44 4.75
CA TYR A 48 17.00 -0.17 5.30
C TYR A 48 17.98 -1.32 5.08
N ILE A 49 17.54 -2.56 5.23
CA ILE A 49 18.37 -3.73 4.93
C ILE A 49 18.83 -3.72 3.48
N SER A 50 17.95 -3.29 2.57
CA SER A 50 18.22 -3.19 1.13
C SER A 50 19.08 -1.98 0.75
N SER A 51 18.70 -0.78 1.20
CA SER A 51 19.34 0.48 0.79
C SER A 51 20.64 0.79 1.54
N ARG A 52 20.79 0.27 2.77
CA ARG A 52 21.83 0.63 3.75
C ARG A 52 21.93 2.13 4.03
N ASN A 53 20.90 2.91 3.70
CA ASN A 53 20.85 4.35 3.92
C ASN A 53 19.52 4.73 4.58
N PRO A 54 19.54 5.31 5.79
CA PRO A 54 18.32 5.61 6.54
C PRO A 54 17.43 6.64 5.84
N LEU A 55 18.01 7.63 5.15
CA LEU A 55 17.26 8.66 4.43
C LEU A 55 16.54 8.07 3.22
N THR A 56 17.24 7.26 2.42
CA THR A 56 16.66 6.58 1.25
C THR A 56 15.51 5.66 1.67
N SER A 57 15.67 4.91 2.77
CA SER A 57 14.61 4.03 3.29
C SER A 57 13.39 4.79 3.78
N LEU A 58 13.60 5.96 4.39
CA LEU A 58 12.52 6.81 4.86
C LEU A 58 11.75 7.38 3.66
N ILE A 59 12.44 7.83 2.62
CA ILE A 59 11.80 8.28 1.36
C ILE A 59 10.99 7.15 0.73
N LEU A 60 11.55 5.93 0.65
CA LEU A 60 10.83 4.76 0.13
C LEU A 60 9.57 4.44 0.95
N LEU A 61 9.65 4.52 2.28
CA LEU A 61 8.50 4.34 3.16
C LEU A 61 7.41 5.38 2.88
N PHE A 62 7.78 6.65 2.69
CA PHE A 62 6.83 7.71 2.35
C PHE A 62 6.18 7.48 0.99
N ILE A 63 6.96 7.15 -0.04
CA ILE A 63 6.44 6.85 -1.38
C ILE A 63 5.46 5.67 -1.30
N TYR A 64 5.83 4.61 -0.60
CA TYR A 64 4.96 3.44 -0.41
C TYR A 64 3.62 3.81 0.25
N ASN A 65 3.67 4.60 1.33
CA ASN A 65 2.46 5.04 2.03
C ASN A 65 1.58 5.92 1.13
N ILE A 66 2.18 6.83 0.35
CA ILE A 66 1.46 7.66 -0.61
C ILE A 66 0.78 6.78 -1.67
N CYS A 67 1.51 5.80 -2.22
CA CYS A 67 0.97 4.88 -3.20
C CYS A 67 -0.25 4.13 -2.68
N LEU A 68 -0.15 3.49 -1.50
CA LEU A 68 -1.24 2.68 -0.98
C LEU A 68 -2.42 3.49 -0.45
N TYR A 69 -2.18 4.54 0.33
CA TYR A 69 -3.27 5.25 1.01
C TYR A 69 -3.93 6.32 0.15
N TYR A 70 -3.27 6.80 -0.92
CA TYR A 70 -3.80 7.88 -1.76
C TYR A 70 -3.96 7.49 -3.23
N LEU A 71 -2.93 6.96 -3.88
CA LEU A 71 -2.95 6.72 -5.33
C LEU A 71 -3.71 5.44 -5.72
N LEU A 72 -3.59 4.40 -4.90
CA LEU A 72 -4.19 3.09 -5.12
C LEU A 72 -5.37 2.83 -4.17
N ASN A 73 -5.84 3.87 -3.49
CA ASN A 73 -7.00 3.81 -2.60
C ASN A 73 -8.24 4.30 -3.34
N GLU A 74 -9.22 3.43 -3.56
CA GLU A 74 -10.45 3.71 -4.28
C GLU A 74 -11.34 4.81 -3.67
N TYR A 75 -11.18 5.03 -2.36
CA TYR A 75 -11.91 6.06 -1.61
C TYR A 75 -11.19 7.42 -1.60
N SER A 76 -9.95 7.48 -2.10
CA SER A 76 -9.16 8.71 -2.18
C SER A 76 -9.55 9.53 -3.40
N GLN A 77 -9.56 10.86 -3.24
CA GLN A 77 -9.71 11.81 -4.35
C GLN A 77 -8.56 11.74 -5.37
N PHE A 78 -7.39 11.24 -4.94
CA PHE A 78 -6.17 11.14 -5.75
C PHE A 78 -5.98 9.74 -6.35
N ASN A 79 -7.01 8.90 -6.29
CA ASN A 79 -6.97 7.57 -6.87
C ASN A 79 -6.65 7.62 -8.38
N ILE A 80 -5.74 6.77 -8.82
CA ILE A 80 -5.30 6.65 -10.22
C ILE A 80 -6.21 5.70 -11.01
N TYR A 81 -6.94 4.79 -10.37
CA TYR A 81 -7.81 3.84 -11.06
C TYR A 81 -8.93 4.55 -11.86
N ASN A 82 -9.26 4.00 -13.03
CA ASN A 82 -10.34 4.51 -13.86
C ASN A 82 -11.70 4.30 -13.16
N LYS A 83 -12.49 5.38 -13.02
CA LYS A 83 -13.81 5.37 -12.38
C LYS A 83 -14.75 4.32 -12.98
N ASN A 84 -14.79 4.19 -14.30
CA ASN A 84 -15.67 3.25 -14.99
C ASN A 84 -15.31 1.80 -14.65
N TRP A 85 -14.02 1.49 -14.51
CA TRP A 85 -13.56 0.16 -14.14
C TRP A 85 -13.88 -0.16 -12.68
N LEU A 86 -13.72 0.81 -11.76
CA LEU A 86 -14.08 0.65 -10.34
C LEU A 86 -15.58 0.38 -10.18
N GLU A 87 -16.42 1.12 -10.89
CA GLU A 87 -17.88 0.95 -10.86
C GLU A 87 -18.30 -0.42 -11.40
N GLN A 88 -17.67 -0.91 -12.47
CA GLN A 88 -17.90 -2.26 -13.00
C GLN A 88 -17.48 -3.36 -12.02
N ALA A 89 -16.41 -3.13 -11.28
CA ALA A 89 -15.92 -4.05 -10.26
C ALA A 89 -16.71 -3.96 -8.93
N GLY A 90 -17.71 -3.09 -8.84
CA GLY A 90 -18.58 -2.94 -7.66
C GLY A 90 -18.02 -2.04 -6.55
N PHE A 91 -16.91 -1.35 -6.80
CA PHE A 91 -16.39 -0.34 -5.87
C PHE A 91 -17.16 0.98 -6.03
N GLN A 92 -17.32 1.72 -4.93
CA GLN A 92 -17.89 3.06 -4.95
C GLN A 92 -16.75 4.09 -4.97
N PRO A 93 -16.26 4.51 -6.16
CA PRO A 93 -15.15 5.45 -6.23
C PRO A 93 -15.52 6.79 -5.60
N TYR A 94 -14.51 7.53 -5.14
CA TYR A 94 -14.70 8.90 -4.66
C TYR A 94 -15.55 9.74 -5.62
N GLN A 95 -16.76 10.09 -5.17
CA GLN A 95 -17.69 10.94 -5.90
C GLN A 95 -17.25 12.40 -5.76
N GLN A 96 -16.55 12.89 -6.78
CA GLN A 96 -16.14 14.29 -6.84
C GLN A 96 -17.40 15.17 -6.79
N LYS A 97 -17.52 16.03 -5.78
CA LYS A 97 -18.66 16.95 -5.57
C LYS A 97 -18.92 17.69 -6.89
N LYS A 98 -20.06 17.47 -7.54
CA LYS A 98 -20.40 18.13 -8.81
C LYS A 98 -20.30 19.65 -8.60
N PRO A 99 -19.62 20.40 -9.48
CA PRO A 99 -19.46 21.83 -9.28
C PRO A 99 -20.80 22.55 -9.43
N ILE A 100 -21.04 23.54 -8.57
CA ILE A 100 -22.35 24.21 -8.35
C ILE A 100 -22.99 24.71 -9.67
N TYR A 101 -22.18 25.20 -10.61
CA TYR A 101 -22.66 25.71 -11.90
C TYR A 101 -23.40 24.66 -12.73
N LYS A 102 -23.07 23.37 -12.58
CA LYS A 102 -23.74 22.29 -13.34
C LYS A 102 -25.20 22.12 -12.92
N ASN A 103 -25.53 22.38 -11.65
CA ASN A 103 -26.93 22.40 -11.18
C ASN A 103 -27.69 23.63 -11.68
N TYR A 104 -27.03 24.79 -11.74
CA TYR A 104 -27.63 26.04 -12.21
C TYR A 104 -28.11 25.92 -13.67
N TYR A 105 -27.24 25.48 -14.57
CA TYR A 105 -27.61 25.30 -15.98
C TYR A 105 -28.71 24.25 -16.17
N ASN A 106 -28.68 23.15 -15.41
CA ASN A 106 -29.70 22.09 -15.50
C ASN A 106 -31.09 22.56 -15.04
N ASN A 107 -31.15 23.46 -14.06
CA ASN A 107 -32.40 24.01 -13.58
C ASN A 107 -32.95 25.06 -14.56
N ILE A 108 -32.09 25.89 -15.15
CA ILE A 108 -32.51 26.86 -16.17
C ILE A 108 -32.98 26.17 -17.44
N SER A 109 -32.27 25.14 -17.92
CA SER A 109 -32.68 24.42 -19.13
C SER A 109 -34.02 23.69 -18.96
N ARG A 110 -34.37 23.27 -17.74
CA ARG A 110 -35.71 22.73 -17.41
C ARG A 110 -36.81 23.78 -17.35
N LEU A 111 -36.47 25.06 -17.21
CA LEU A 111 -37.42 26.17 -17.19
C LEU A 111 -37.65 26.80 -18.57
N VAL A 112 -36.75 26.53 -19.53
CA VAL A 112 -36.77 27.09 -20.88
C VAL A 112 -37.38 26.13 -21.91
N ILE A 113 -37.70 24.90 -21.50
CA ILE A 113 -38.54 23.93 -22.25
C ILE A 113 -39.94 23.96 -21.64
#